data_AF-A0AAU9SV00-F1
#
_entry.id   AF-A0AAU9SV00-F1
#
_cell.length_a   1.000
_cell.length_b   1.000
_cell.length_c   1.000
_cell.angle_alpha   90.00
_cell.angle_beta   90.00
_cell.angle_gamma   90.00
#
_symmetry.space_group_name_H-M   'P 1'
#
loop_
_entity.id
_entity.type
_entity.pdbx_description
1 polymer ?
#
loop_
_entity_poly.entity_id
_entity_poly.type
_entity_poly.pdbx_seq_one_letter_code
_entity_poly.pdbx_strand_id
1 'polypeptide(L)'
;MESLLLEKMGLLSNKISRDDLKPGDHIYSWRNAIYSHHGIYIGDEKVIHFTRGGGLETGTGTFLDNIIVSSIPNHGGDNPCPNCGKQSSLGGGVISSCLDCFLSGGDLYLFHYSISPAIFMTKLRGGTCTTATSDPSDEVISRAKLLLSRNGFGEYHALENNCEDFAIYCKTSFVVGKSYVLGRSGQANSVSAAACVARMLSPWASNAIRLFSDIGIRSDAIKLPVESLLARES
;
A
#
# COMPACT_ATOMS: atom_id res chain seq x y z
N MET A 1 -5.54 21.82 -25.36
CA MET A 1 -5.16 22.63 -24.17
C MET A 1 -5.64 21.94 -22.89
N GLU A 2 -6.89 21.42 -22.86
CA GLU A 2 -7.39 20.58 -21.76
C GLU A 2 -6.65 19.26 -21.58
N SER A 3 -6.32 18.53 -22.65
CA SER A 3 -5.54 17.28 -22.54
C SER A 3 -4.16 17.49 -21.89
N LEU A 4 -3.48 18.57 -22.28
CA LEU A 4 -2.19 18.97 -21.71
C LEU A 4 -2.31 19.49 -20.27
N LEU A 5 -3.48 20.04 -19.89
CA LEU A 5 -3.81 20.48 -18.53
C LEU A 5 -4.15 19.28 -17.63
N LEU A 6 -4.91 18.31 -18.13
CA LEU A 6 -5.22 17.03 -17.47
C LEU A 6 -3.96 16.18 -17.29
N GLU A 7 -3.09 16.12 -18.30
CA GLU A 7 -1.76 15.50 -18.20
C GLU A 7 -0.87 16.22 -17.17
N LYS A 8 -0.88 17.56 -17.12
CA LYS A 8 -0.16 18.34 -16.11
C LYS A 8 -0.73 18.17 -14.70
N MET A 9 -2.05 18.05 -14.56
CA MET A 9 -2.72 17.78 -13.28
C MET A 9 -2.36 16.37 -12.77
N GLY A 10 -2.37 15.35 -13.63
CA GLY A 10 -1.89 13.99 -13.31
C GLY A 10 -0.37 13.89 -13.09
N LEU A 11 0.40 14.87 -13.57
CA LEU A 11 1.83 14.99 -13.27
C LEU A 11 2.07 15.54 -11.85
N LEU A 12 1.25 16.49 -11.41
CA LEU A 12 1.42 17.27 -10.18
C LEU A 12 0.69 16.70 -8.97
N SER A 13 -0.45 16.03 -9.18
CA SER A 13 -1.23 15.42 -8.10
C SER A 13 -1.93 14.17 -8.60
N ASN A 14 -1.87 13.12 -7.78
CA ASN A 14 -2.62 11.89 -8.01
C ASN A 14 -4.06 11.98 -7.47
N LYS A 15 -4.50 13.16 -7.00
CA LYS A 15 -5.83 13.36 -6.42
C LYS A 15 -6.90 13.19 -7.49
N ILE A 16 -7.94 12.41 -7.21
CA ILE A 16 -9.06 12.16 -8.12
C ILE A 16 -10.40 12.49 -7.45
N SER A 17 -11.43 12.70 -8.25
CA SER A 17 -12.81 12.78 -7.74
C SER A 17 -13.39 11.37 -7.52
N ARG A 18 -14.49 11.27 -6.78
CA ARG A 18 -15.21 9.99 -6.62
C ARG A 18 -15.82 9.51 -7.94
N ASP A 19 -16.19 10.43 -8.83
CA ASP A 19 -16.82 10.11 -10.12
C ASP A 19 -15.83 9.47 -11.10
N ASP A 20 -14.53 9.69 -10.90
CA ASP A 20 -13.45 9.10 -11.69
C ASP A 20 -13.06 7.69 -11.23
N LEU A 21 -13.54 7.26 -10.05
CA LEU A 21 -13.12 6.05 -9.37
C LEU A 21 -13.75 4.79 -10.00
N LYS A 22 -12.91 3.79 -10.31
CA LYS A 22 -13.32 2.57 -11.01
C LYS A 22 -12.97 1.31 -10.22
N PRO A 23 -13.84 0.29 -10.22
CA PRO A 23 -13.51 -1.00 -9.61
C PRO A 23 -12.17 -1.54 -10.13
N GLY A 24 -11.32 -1.98 -9.20
CA GLY A 24 -9.95 -2.43 -9.46
C GLY A 24 -8.89 -1.34 -9.31
N ASP A 25 -9.28 -0.10 -9.02
CA ASP A 25 -8.34 0.98 -8.72
C ASP A 25 -7.61 0.73 -7.39
N HIS A 26 -6.29 0.91 -7.42
CA HIS A 26 -5.49 1.03 -6.22
C HIS A 26 -5.51 2.50 -5.79
N ILE A 27 -6.18 2.75 -4.68
CA ILE A 27 -6.34 4.08 -4.10
C ILE A 27 -5.52 4.21 -2.82
N TYR A 28 -5.20 5.46 -2.49
CA TYR A 28 -4.59 5.76 -1.22
C TYR A 28 -5.06 7.11 -0.68
N SER A 29 -4.85 7.30 0.62
CA SER A 29 -5.13 8.55 1.31
C SER A 29 -4.02 8.87 2.32
N TRP A 30 -3.52 10.10 2.30
CA TRP A 30 -2.50 10.54 3.25
C TRP A 30 -3.11 10.67 4.65
N ARG A 31 -2.52 9.99 5.64
CA ARG A 31 -2.88 10.14 7.05
C ARG A 31 -2.08 11.23 7.73
N ASN A 32 -0.85 11.43 7.27
CA ASN A 32 0.03 12.50 7.70
C ASN A 32 1.07 12.75 6.59
N ALA A 33 2.07 13.60 6.87
CA ALA A 33 3.06 14.01 5.88
C ALA A 33 3.94 12.85 5.35
N ILE A 34 4.00 11.71 6.05
CA ILE A 34 4.93 10.61 5.76
C ILE A 34 4.26 9.24 5.57
N TYR A 35 2.95 9.13 5.83
CA TYR A 35 2.20 7.88 5.74
C TYR A 35 0.94 8.04 4.90
N SER A 36 0.80 7.17 3.90
CA SER A 36 -0.41 6.95 3.13
C SER A 36 -0.98 5.58 3.45
N HIS A 37 -2.31 5.49 3.53
CA HIS A 37 -3.00 4.22 3.66
C HIS A 37 -3.55 3.79 2.30
N HIS A 38 -3.36 2.53 1.93
CA HIS A 38 -3.60 2.00 0.59
C HIS A 38 -4.68 0.93 0.59
N GLY A 39 -5.42 0.82 -0.51
CA GLY A 39 -6.48 -0.17 -0.67
C GLY A 39 -6.90 -0.36 -2.12
N ILE A 40 -7.68 -1.40 -2.37
CA ILE A 40 -8.29 -1.72 -3.66
C ILE A 40 -9.76 -1.37 -3.60
N TYR A 41 -10.19 -0.44 -4.45
CA TYR A 41 -11.61 -0.14 -4.62
C TYR A 41 -12.29 -1.27 -5.40
N ILE A 42 -13.40 -1.79 -4.88
CA ILE A 42 -14.10 -2.95 -5.46
C ILE A 42 -15.49 -2.60 -6.04
N GLY A 43 -15.84 -1.32 -6.09
CA GLY A 43 -17.18 -0.85 -6.44
C GLY A 43 -18.06 -0.60 -5.21
N ASP A 44 -19.23 -0.01 -5.44
CA ASP A 44 -20.26 0.24 -4.41
C ASP A 44 -19.75 0.94 -3.15
N GLU A 45 -18.87 1.93 -3.31
CA GLU A 45 -18.22 2.66 -2.21
C GLU A 45 -17.45 1.75 -1.23
N LYS A 46 -16.99 0.57 -1.67
CA LYS A 46 -16.25 -0.38 -0.83
C LYS A 46 -14.79 -0.49 -1.22
N VAL A 47 -13.96 -0.63 -0.20
CA VAL A 47 -12.51 -0.78 -0.33
C VAL A 47 -12.08 -2.02 0.44
N ILE A 48 -11.22 -2.84 -0.16
CA ILE A 48 -10.50 -3.91 0.52
C ILE A 48 -9.09 -3.41 0.81
N HIS A 49 -8.65 -3.50 2.05
CA HIS A 49 -7.36 -2.97 2.48
C HIS A 49 -6.77 -3.80 3.63
N PHE A 50 -5.45 -3.71 3.77
CA PHE A 50 -4.72 -4.48 4.76
C PHE A 50 -4.36 -3.62 5.96
N THR A 51 -4.70 -4.10 7.15
CA THR A 51 -4.61 -3.35 8.41
C THR A 51 -3.86 -4.12 9.48
N ARG A 52 -3.22 -3.39 10.39
CA ARG A 52 -2.59 -3.97 11.58
C ARG A 52 -3.67 -4.33 12.59
N GLY A 53 -3.59 -5.53 13.18
CA GLY A 53 -4.55 -5.98 14.19
C GLY A 53 -4.45 -5.24 15.50
N GLY A 54 -5.61 -4.80 16.02
CA GLY A 54 -5.74 -4.35 17.39
C GLY A 54 -5.65 -5.56 18.33
N GLY A 55 -4.50 -5.73 18.98
CA GLY A 55 -4.25 -6.85 19.88
C GLY A 55 -2.77 -7.13 20.16
N LEU A 56 -1.87 -6.58 19.34
CA LEU A 56 -0.45 -6.65 19.61
C LEU A 56 0.02 -5.37 20.32
N GLU A 57 -0.17 -5.33 21.64
CA GLU A 57 0.73 -4.58 22.54
C GLU A 57 2.13 -5.19 22.50
N THR A 58 2.79 -5.15 21.34
CA THR A 58 4.25 -5.25 21.31
C THR A 58 4.75 -3.89 20.92
N GLY A 59 4.69 -3.00 21.93
CA GLY A 59 5.45 -1.78 21.93
C GLY A 59 6.91 -2.13 21.72
N THR A 60 7.45 -1.71 20.58
CA THR A 60 8.89 -1.46 20.50
C THR A 60 9.25 -0.15 21.20
N GLY A 61 8.24 0.62 21.65
CA GLY A 61 8.43 1.92 22.27
C GLY A 61 8.97 2.96 21.29
N THR A 62 8.87 2.70 19.99
CA THR A 62 9.42 3.59 18.96
C THR A 62 8.37 4.61 18.53
N PHE A 63 8.83 5.83 18.22
CA PHE A 63 7.99 6.96 17.81
C PHE A 63 7.09 6.66 16.57
N LEU A 64 7.39 5.59 15.82
CA LEU A 64 6.62 5.12 14.66
C LEU A 64 5.32 4.40 15.04
N ASP A 65 5.24 3.81 16.24
CA ASP A 65 4.04 3.10 16.70
C ASP A 65 2.84 4.05 16.76
N ASN A 66 3.06 5.33 17.13
CA ASN A 66 2.05 6.39 17.16
C ASN A 66 1.64 6.93 15.78
N ILE A 67 2.46 6.72 14.75
CA ILE A 67 2.22 7.23 13.38
C ILE A 67 1.32 6.26 12.58
N ILE A 68 1.27 5.00 13.01
CA ILE A 68 0.52 3.89 12.39
C ILE A 68 -0.85 3.66 13.06
N VAL A 69 -1.10 4.29 14.22
CA VAL A 69 -2.41 4.32 14.91
C VAL A 69 -3.37 5.17 14.07
N SER A 70 -4.40 4.70 13.39
CA SER A 70 -4.99 3.38 13.25
C SER A 70 -5.59 3.38 11.84
N SER A 71 -5.18 2.44 11.00
CA SER A 71 -5.85 2.20 9.71
C SER A 71 -7.25 1.59 9.89
N ILE A 72 -7.62 1.34 11.14
CA ILE A 72 -8.95 0.90 11.57
C ILE A 72 -9.83 2.15 11.65
N PRO A 73 -11.00 2.15 10.99
CA PRO A 73 -11.97 3.22 11.14
C PRO A 73 -12.30 3.41 12.62
N ASN A 74 -12.04 4.59 13.16
CA ASN A 74 -12.18 4.89 14.59
C ASN A 74 -13.66 5.11 14.97
N HIS A 75 -14.50 4.09 14.73
CA HIS A 75 -15.91 4.08 15.12
C HIS A 75 -16.16 3.27 16.40
N GLY A 76 -15.10 3.00 17.18
CA GLY A 76 -15.18 2.38 18.50
C GLY A 76 -15.58 3.39 19.57
N GLY A 77 -16.86 3.77 19.61
CA GLY A 77 -17.45 4.62 20.64
C GLY A 77 -18.70 5.38 20.14
N ASP A 78 -19.88 4.97 20.61
CA ASP A 78 -21.23 5.52 20.46
C ASP A 78 -21.88 5.64 19.07
N ASN A 79 -21.15 5.66 17.94
CA ASN A 79 -21.77 5.71 16.60
C ASN A 79 -21.04 4.84 15.55
N PRO A 80 -21.40 3.54 15.40
CA PRO A 80 -20.82 2.69 14.37
C PRO A 80 -21.19 3.19 12.97
N CYS A 81 -20.25 3.09 12.02
CA CYS A 81 -20.54 3.42 10.62
C CYS A 81 -21.69 2.52 10.10
N PRO A 82 -22.79 3.09 9.59
CA PRO A 82 -23.93 2.30 9.12
C PRO A 82 -23.57 1.39 7.93
N ASN A 83 -22.54 1.75 7.17
CA ASN A 83 -22.09 1.00 5.98
C ASN A 83 -21.08 -0.10 6.31
N CYS A 84 -20.33 0.01 7.42
CA CYS A 84 -19.29 -0.96 7.79
C CYS A 84 -19.75 -1.98 8.85
N GLY A 85 -20.83 -1.70 9.57
CA GLY A 85 -21.28 -2.54 10.68
C GLY A 85 -20.21 -2.67 11.79
N LYS A 86 -20.31 -3.72 12.63
CA LYS A 86 -19.35 -4.01 13.72
C LYS A 86 -18.07 -4.72 13.26
N GLN A 87 -17.85 -4.92 11.95
CA GLN A 87 -16.75 -5.75 11.44
C GLN A 87 -15.36 -5.14 11.68
N SER A 88 -15.27 -3.85 12.02
CA SER A 88 -14.02 -3.17 12.36
C SER A 88 -13.39 -3.58 13.70
N SER A 89 -14.00 -4.51 14.44
CA SER A 89 -13.49 -5.02 15.74
C SER A 89 -12.92 -6.45 15.68
N LEU A 90 -12.87 -7.07 14.51
CA LEU A 90 -12.22 -8.37 14.31
C LEU A 90 -10.75 -8.11 13.91
N GLY A 91 -9.84 -8.95 14.41
CA GLY A 91 -8.40 -8.76 14.38
C GLY A 91 -7.77 -8.41 13.02
N GLY A 92 -6.48 -8.12 13.04
CA GLY A 92 -5.72 -7.63 11.90
C GLY A 92 -5.76 -8.49 10.65
N GLY A 93 -5.30 -7.90 9.56
CA GLY A 93 -5.21 -8.56 8.28
C GLY A 93 -5.98 -7.82 7.20
N VAL A 94 -6.57 -8.57 6.28
CA VAL A 94 -7.31 -8.04 5.12
C VAL A 94 -8.75 -7.79 5.54
N ILE A 95 -9.20 -6.53 5.44
CA ILE A 95 -10.57 -6.14 5.82
C ILE A 95 -11.26 -5.40 4.67
N SER A 96 -12.58 -5.26 4.77
CA SER A 96 -13.37 -4.40 3.89
C SER A 96 -14.06 -3.29 4.69
N SER A 97 -14.03 -2.08 4.15
CA SER A 97 -14.70 -0.90 4.71
C SER A 97 -15.38 -0.08 3.61
N CYS A 98 -16.22 0.89 4.01
CA CYS A 98 -16.70 1.90 3.08
C CYS A 98 -15.60 2.92 2.76
N LEU A 99 -15.76 3.62 1.64
CA LEU A 99 -14.81 4.61 1.16
C LEU A 99 -14.56 5.72 2.18
N ASP A 100 -15.59 6.19 2.88
CA ASP A 100 -15.45 7.24 3.91
C ASP A 100 -14.57 6.80 5.08
N CYS A 101 -14.81 5.58 5.58
CA CYS A 101 -14.01 4.98 6.63
C CYS A 101 -12.56 4.74 6.18
N PHE A 102 -12.37 4.32 4.93
CA PHE A 102 -11.04 4.21 4.32
C PHE A 102 -10.35 5.57 4.17
N LEU A 103 -11.07 6.65 3.87
CA LEU A 103 -10.48 7.98 3.73
C LEU A 103 -10.18 8.63 5.08
N SER A 104 -10.98 8.35 6.12
CA SER A 104 -10.85 8.94 7.46
C SER A 104 -10.77 10.47 7.41
N GLY A 105 -11.64 11.09 6.60
CA GLY A 105 -11.66 12.53 6.35
C GLY A 105 -10.53 13.06 5.45
N GLY A 106 -9.63 12.20 4.97
CA GLY A 106 -8.56 12.54 4.05
C GLY A 106 -9.01 12.61 2.58
N ASP A 107 -8.08 13.05 1.73
CA ASP A 107 -8.28 13.14 0.29
C ASP A 107 -8.11 11.77 -0.40
N LEU A 108 -8.80 11.59 -1.53
CA LEU A 108 -8.73 10.40 -2.39
C LEU A 108 -7.66 10.57 -3.47
N TYR A 109 -6.72 9.62 -3.54
CA TYR A 109 -5.67 9.60 -4.56
C TYR A 109 -5.61 8.25 -5.28
N LEU A 110 -5.24 8.27 -6.56
CA LEU A 110 -5.02 7.11 -7.39
C LEU A 110 -3.53 6.73 -7.43
N PHE A 111 -3.20 5.46 -7.23
CA PHE A 111 -1.85 4.96 -7.41
C PHE A 111 -1.58 4.66 -8.89
N HIS A 112 -0.50 5.21 -9.45
CA HIS A 112 -0.22 5.08 -10.89
C HIS A 112 0.70 3.90 -11.21
N TYR A 113 0.27 3.08 -12.16
CA TYR A 113 1.05 1.96 -12.72
C TYR A 113 1.65 2.34 -14.08
N SER A 114 2.62 1.55 -14.54
CA SER A 114 3.23 1.69 -15.87
C SER A 114 3.82 3.07 -16.15
N ILE A 115 4.25 3.78 -15.11
CA ILE A 115 4.93 5.06 -15.31
C ILE A 115 6.35 4.82 -15.81
N SER A 116 6.87 5.73 -16.64
CA SER A 116 8.26 5.63 -17.09
C SER A 116 9.23 5.92 -15.93
N PRO A 117 10.45 5.34 -15.94
CA PRO A 117 11.49 5.67 -14.96
C PRO A 117 11.78 7.17 -14.86
N ALA A 118 11.67 7.90 -15.97
CA ALA A 118 11.84 9.36 -15.99
C ALA A 118 10.75 10.07 -15.16
N ILE A 119 9.48 9.68 -15.32
CA ILE A 119 8.37 10.23 -14.53
C ILE A 119 8.50 9.80 -13.05
N PHE A 120 8.95 8.58 -12.79
CA PHE A 120 9.19 8.11 -11.42
C PHE A 120 10.20 9.00 -10.70
N MET A 121 11.30 9.37 -11.39
CA MET A 121 12.35 10.22 -10.86
C MET A 121 11.88 11.64 -10.51
N THR A 122 10.77 12.12 -11.07
CA THR A 122 10.20 13.44 -10.71
C THR A 122 9.30 13.40 -9.47
N LYS A 123 8.97 12.22 -8.93
CA LYS A 123 8.03 12.10 -7.81
C LYS A 123 8.70 12.43 -6.48
N LEU A 124 8.14 13.39 -5.76
CA LEU A 124 8.68 13.88 -4.48
C LEU A 124 8.52 12.88 -3.32
N ARG A 125 7.58 11.94 -3.41
CA ARG A 125 7.22 11.00 -2.34
C ARG A 125 7.05 9.57 -2.84
N GLY A 126 7.39 8.61 -1.96
CA GLY A 126 7.07 7.18 -2.08
C GLY A 126 5.56 6.91 -2.02
N GLY A 127 5.13 5.68 -2.32
CA GLY A 127 3.74 5.29 -2.14
C GLY A 127 2.75 5.94 -3.10
N THR A 128 3.17 6.35 -4.30
CA THR A 128 2.27 7.03 -5.26
C THR A 128 2.23 6.42 -6.65
N CYS A 129 3.23 5.62 -7.00
CA CYS A 129 3.35 5.04 -8.33
C CYS A 129 4.38 3.91 -8.39
N THR A 130 4.31 3.12 -9.46
CA THR A 130 5.29 2.08 -9.81
C THR A 130 5.50 2.00 -11.31
N THR A 131 6.67 1.51 -11.75
CA THR A 131 6.90 1.22 -13.17
C THR A 131 6.29 -0.13 -13.59
N ALA A 132 5.87 -0.97 -12.64
CA ALA A 132 5.20 -2.23 -12.95
C ALA A 132 3.86 -2.03 -13.67
N THR A 133 3.48 -3.00 -14.48
CA THR A 133 2.16 -3.07 -15.11
C THR A 133 1.13 -3.66 -14.17
N SER A 134 -0.12 -3.18 -14.26
CA SER A 134 -1.24 -3.79 -13.55
C SER A 134 -1.82 -4.95 -14.37
N ASP A 135 -2.23 -6.00 -13.68
CA ASP A 135 -3.17 -7.00 -14.20
C ASP A 135 -4.57 -6.34 -14.44
N PRO A 136 -5.46 -6.96 -15.24
CA PRO A 136 -6.83 -6.50 -15.48
C PRO A 136 -7.68 -6.35 -14.21
N SER A 137 -8.61 -5.38 -14.19
CA SER A 137 -9.39 -5.04 -12.99
C SER A 137 -10.20 -6.20 -12.40
N ASP A 138 -10.73 -7.09 -13.23
CA ASP A 138 -11.47 -8.28 -12.81
C ASP A 138 -10.58 -9.28 -12.05
N GLU A 139 -9.35 -9.51 -12.52
CA GLU A 139 -8.36 -10.32 -11.81
C GLU A 139 -7.95 -9.68 -10.48
N VAL A 140 -7.72 -8.36 -10.49
CA VAL A 140 -7.35 -7.58 -9.29
C VAL A 140 -8.43 -7.69 -8.22
N ILE A 141 -9.70 -7.47 -8.60
CA ILE A 141 -10.84 -7.56 -7.68
C ILE A 141 -11.00 -8.98 -7.17
N SER A 142 -10.87 -9.99 -8.04
CA SER A 142 -10.98 -11.40 -7.65
C SER A 142 -9.91 -11.77 -6.62
N ARG A 143 -8.68 -11.32 -6.84
CA ARG A 143 -7.55 -11.51 -5.92
C ARG A 143 -7.78 -10.85 -4.57
N ALA A 144 -8.19 -9.58 -4.55
CA ALA A 144 -8.48 -8.85 -3.31
C ALA A 144 -9.62 -9.50 -2.51
N LYS A 145 -10.70 -9.94 -3.18
CA LYS A 145 -11.83 -10.65 -2.54
C LYS A 145 -11.41 -12.01 -1.98
N LEU A 146 -10.58 -12.75 -2.69
CA LEU A 146 -10.07 -14.04 -2.23
C LEU A 146 -9.22 -13.88 -0.98
N LEU A 147 -8.30 -12.91 -0.97
CA LEU A 147 -7.49 -12.56 0.20
C LEU A 147 -8.34 -12.12 1.39
N LEU A 148 -9.38 -11.30 1.16
CA LEU A 148 -10.34 -10.91 2.20
C LEU A 148 -11.05 -12.14 2.79
N SER A 149 -11.54 -13.05 1.95
CA SER A 149 -12.32 -14.21 2.40
C SER A 149 -11.54 -15.22 3.24
N ARG A 150 -10.22 -15.25 3.08
CA ARG A 150 -9.32 -16.18 3.76
C ARG A 150 -8.43 -15.51 4.81
N ASN A 151 -8.52 -14.19 4.95
CA ASN A 151 -7.54 -13.35 5.65
C ASN A 151 -6.09 -13.59 5.18
N GLY A 152 -5.95 -13.87 3.88
CA GLY A 152 -4.87 -14.64 3.26
C GLY A 152 -3.55 -13.93 2.93
N PHE A 153 -3.20 -12.86 3.64
CA PHE A 153 -2.05 -12.00 3.31
C PHE A 153 -0.97 -11.92 4.41
N GLY A 154 -1.08 -12.79 5.40
CA GLY A 154 -0.15 -12.96 6.50
C GLY A 154 -0.28 -11.88 7.58
N GLU A 155 0.72 -11.83 8.44
CA GLU A 155 0.82 -10.86 9.53
C GLU A 155 1.32 -9.50 9.02
N TYR A 156 0.74 -8.41 9.54
CA TYR A 156 1.09 -7.05 9.15
C TYR A 156 2.45 -6.62 9.70
N HIS A 157 3.40 -6.30 8.81
CA HIS A 157 4.68 -5.69 9.16
C HIS A 157 4.78 -4.29 8.55
N ALA A 158 4.82 -3.26 9.38
CA ALA A 158 4.78 -1.85 8.94
C ALA A 158 5.88 -1.45 7.93
N LEU A 159 6.99 -2.19 7.90
CA LEU A 159 8.14 -1.92 7.04
C LEU A 159 8.34 -2.95 5.90
N GLU A 160 7.59 -4.05 5.89
CA GLU A 160 7.88 -5.20 5.01
C GLU A 160 6.64 -5.84 4.35
N ASN A 161 5.48 -5.81 5.02
CA ASN A 161 4.18 -6.33 4.55
C ASN A 161 3.10 -5.35 5.03
N ASN A 162 2.96 -4.22 4.35
CA ASN A 162 2.00 -3.17 4.72
C ASN A 162 0.86 -3.05 3.69
N CYS A 163 0.01 -2.04 3.86
CA CYS A 163 -1.13 -1.81 2.96
C CYS A 163 -0.72 -1.53 1.50
N GLU A 164 0.45 -0.93 1.26
CA GLU A 164 0.99 -0.69 -0.08
C GLU A 164 1.39 -2.01 -0.73
N ASP A 165 2.09 -2.89 -0.02
CA ASP A 165 2.49 -4.22 -0.52
C ASP A 165 1.27 -5.07 -0.88
N PHE A 166 0.24 -5.05 -0.02
CA PHE A 166 -1.05 -5.69 -0.30
C PHE A 166 -1.67 -5.20 -1.60
N ALA A 167 -1.76 -3.88 -1.78
CA ALA A 167 -2.39 -3.32 -2.96
C ALA A 167 -1.54 -3.55 -4.23
N ILE A 168 -0.21 -3.47 -4.13
CA ILE A 168 0.70 -3.80 -5.23
C ILE A 168 0.58 -5.28 -5.61
N TYR A 169 0.54 -6.19 -4.64
CA TYR A 169 0.30 -7.60 -4.90
C TYR A 169 -1.05 -7.82 -5.57
N CYS A 170 -2.11 -7.19 -5.05
CA CYS A 170 -3.44 -7.24 -5.64
C CYS A 170 -3.43 -6.77 -7.11
N LYS A 171 -2.60 -5.77 -7.45
CA LYS A 171 -2.52 -5.23 -8.82
C LYS A 171 -1.60 -6.00 -9.76
N THR A 172 -0.63 -6.75 -9.27
CA THR A 172 0.47 -7.25 -10.12
C THR A 172 0.77 -8.75 -9.96
N SER A 173 0.25 -9.37 -8.90
CA SER A 173 0.64 -10.70 -8.43
C SER A 173 2.13 -10.84 -8.09
N PHE A 174 2.90 -9.75 -8.00
CA PHE A 174 4.31 -9.83 -7.63
C PHE A 174 4.49 -9.79 -6.12
N VAL A 175 5.36 -10.66 -5.62
CA VAL A 175 5.93 -10.58 -4.28
C VAL A 175 7.44 -10.42 -4.41
N VAL A 176 8.04 -9.77 -3.43
CA VAL A 176 9.50 -9.71 -3.31
C VAL A 176 9.98 -11.05 -2.75
N GLY A 177 10.85 -11.74 -3.49
CA GLY A 177 11.44 -13.00 -3.07
C GLY A 177 12.07 -12.88 -1.68
N LYS A 178 11.63 -13.73 -0.75
CA LYS A 178 12.10 -13.74 0.64
C LYS A 178 13.63 -13.65 0.69
N SER A 179 14.15 -12.56 1.26
CA SER A 179 15.53 -12.52 1.73
C SER A 179 15.67 -13.41 2.96
N TYR A 180 15.88 -14.71 2.73
CA TYR A 180 16.55 -15.58 3.68
C TYR A 180 17.65 -16.36 2.96
N VAL A 181 18.65 -15.64 2.47
CA VAL A 181 20.03 -16.15 2.48
C VAL A 181 20.77 -15.37 3.56
N LEU A 182 20.43 -15.70 4.81
CA LEU A 182 21.23 -15.37 5.97
C LEU A 182 22.51 -16.20 5.88
N GLY A 183 23.57 -15.59 5.36
CA GLY A 183 24.80 -16.32 5.07
C GLY A 183 25.97 -15.43 4.63
N ARG A 184 26.13 -14.24 5.20
CA ARG A 184 27.46 -13.63 5.38
C ARG A 184 27.54 -12.97 6.75
N SER A 185 28.26 -13.65 7.62
CA SER A 185 28.82 -13.15 8.88
C SER A 185 29.48 -11.78 8.70
N GLY A 186 29.05 -10.80 9.52
CA GLY A 186 29.75 -9.54 9.72
C GLY A 186 28.82 -8.33 9.86
N GLN A 187 28.29 -8.10 11.08
CA GLN A 187 27.64 -6.87 11.56
C GLN A 187 26.16 -6.65 11.15
N ALA A 188 25.25 -7.05 12.04
CA ALA A 188 23.92 -6.46 12.16
C ALA A 188 24.03 -5.01 12.70
N ASN A 189 22.97 -4.21 12.52
CA ASN A 189 22.82 -2.79 12.85
C ASN A 189 23.33 -1.80 11.79
N SER A 190 22.59 -1.70 10.71
CA SER A 190 22.08 -0.39 10.27
C SER A 190 20.95 -0.62 9.27
N VAL A 191 19.72 -0.18 9.58
CA VAL A 191 18.92 0.47 8.53
C VAL A 191 19.87 1.53 8.01
N SER A 192 20.47 1.28 6.85
CA SER A 192 21.85 1.72 6.60
C SER A 192 21.98 3.20 6.93
N ALA A 193 22.94 3.60 7.76
CA ALA A 193 23.24 5.01 7.95
C ALA A 193 23.37 5.71 6.58
N ALA A 194 23.81 4.96 5.56
CA ALA A 194 23.76 5.31 4.14
C ALA A 194 22.38 5.66 3.55
N ALA A 195 21.27 5.00 3.90
CA ALA A 195 19.92 5.34 3.44
C ALA A 195 19.38 6.62 4.11
N CYS A 196 19.74 6.82 5.39
CA CYS A 196 19.43 8.06 6.11
C CYS A 196 20.27 9.24 5.58
N VAL A 197 21.57 9.02 5.34
CA VAL A 197 22.47 9.97 4.67
C VAL A 197 22.05 10.22 3.22
N ALA A 198 21.60 9.20 2.48
CA ALA A 198 21.11 9.37 1.11
C ALA A 198 19.80 10.15 1.00
N ARG A 199 18.92 10.08 2.01
CA ARG A 199 17.79 11.02 2.12
C ARG A 199 18.22 12.46 2.36
N MET A 200 19.42 12.68 2.90
CA MET A 200 20.07 14.00 2.96
C MET A 200 20.82 14.34 1.65
N LEU A 201 21.13 13.36 0.80
CA LEU A 201 21.82 13.52 -0.49
C LEU A 201 20.84 13.78 -1.65
N SER A 202 20.18 14.94 -1.65
CA SER A 202 19.33 15.43 -2.76
C SER A 202 18.09 14.54 -3.14
N PRO A 203 16.99 15.15 -3.60
CA PRO A 203 15.81 14.39 -4.07
C PRO A 203 16.13 13.35 -5.17
N TRP A 204 17.14 13.62 -5.99
CA TRP A 204 17.56 12.75 -7.08
C TRP A 204 18.14 11.41 -6.60
N ALA A 205 19.07 11.41 -5.63
CA ALA A 205 19.65 10.15 -5.15
C ALA A 205 18.61 9.33 -4.38
N SER A 206 17.75 9.99 -3.60
CA SER A 206 16.65 9.30 -2.93
C SER A 206 15.68 8.65 -3.92
N ASN A 207 15.37 9.31 -5.04
CA ASN A 207 14.50 8.75 -6.07
C ASN A 207 15.17 7.63 -6.86
N ALA A 208 16.48 7.71 -7.11
CA ALA A 208 17.22 6.62 -7.75
C ALA A 208 17.19 5.34 -6.91
N ILE A 209 17.38 5.45 -5.59
CA ILE A 209 17.27 4.30 -4.67
C ILE A 209 15.87 3.70 -4.73
N ARG A 210 14.83 4.54 -4.66
CA ARG A 210 13.43 4.09 -4.76
C ARG A 210 13.13 3.40 -6.08
N LEU A 211 13.68 3.92 -7.18
CA LEU A 211 13.50 3.36 -8.52
C LEU A 211 14.10 1.96 -8.62
N PHE A 212 15.31 1.74 -8.09
CA PHE A 212 15.92 0.40 -8.09
C PHE A 212 15.19 -0.59 -7.18
N SER A 213 14.48 -0.11 -6.17
CA SER A 213 13.62 -0.94 -5.31
C SER A 213 12.20 -1.14 -5.85
N ASP A 214 11.83 -0.47 -6.94
CA ASP A 214 10.50 -0.58 -7.55
C ASP A 214 10.24 -2.02 -8.03
N ILE A 215 9.02 -2.50 -7.79
CA ILE A 215 8.63 -3.89 -8.12
C ILE A 215 8.72 -4.17 -9.63
N GLY A 216 8.62 -3.14 -10.49
CA GLY A 216 8.78 -3.27 -11.93
C GLY A 216 10.22 -3.26 -12.43
N ILE A 217 11.21 -3.01 -11.57
CA ILE A 217 12.65 -2.93 -11.94
C ILE A 217 13.48 -3.99 -11.22
N ARG A 218 13.16 -4.29 -9.96
CA ARG A 218 13.94 -5.22 -9.16
C ARG A 218 13.90 -6.64 -9.74
N SER A 219 15.04 -7.33 -9.70
CA SER A 219 15.20 -8.67 -10.30
C SER A 219 14.71 -9.82 -9.42
N ASP A 220 14.47 -9.56 -8.13
CA ASP A 220 13.99 -10.52 -7.14
C ASP A 220 12.47 -10.47 -6.95
N ALA A 221 11.74 -9.71 -7.78
CA ALA A 221 10.28 -9.78 -7.86
C ALA A 221 9.85 -11.08 -8.54
N ILE A 222 8.97 -11.84 -7.89
CA ILE A 222 8.47 -13.13 -8.38
C ILE A 222 6.95 -13.05 -8.50
N LYS A 223 6.41 -13.43 -9.67
CA LYS A 223 4.97 -13.53 -9.86
C LYS A 223 4.47 -14.75 -9.08
N LEU A 224 3.61 -14.54 -8.10
CA LEU A 224 3.10 -15.56 -7.19
C LEU A 224 1.56 -15.62 -7.28
N PRO A 225 0.98 -16.74 -7.73
CA PRO A 225 -0.46 -16.94 -7.73
C PRO A 225 -1.06 -16.81 -6.33
N VAL A 226 -2.28 -16.30 -6.24
CA VAL A 226 -2.96 -16.03 -4.96
C VAL A 226 -3.22 -17.30 -4.17
N GLU A 227 -3.49 -18.41 -4.84
CA GLU A 227 -3.66 -19.73 -4.24
C GLU A 227 -2.41 -20.18 -3.48
N SER A 228 -1.23 -19.77 -3.96
CA SER A 228 0.05 -20.07 -3.31
C SER A 228 0.31 -19.23 -2.06
N LEU A 229 -0.29 -18.04 -1.93
CA LEU A 229 -0.28 -17.30 -0.67
C LEU A 229 -1.20 -17.96 0.35
N LEU A 230 -2.42 -18.32 -0.07
CA LEU A 230 -3.40 -18.96 0.81
C LEU A 230 -2.93 -20.30 1.37
N ALA A 231 -2.23 -21.11 0.57
CA ALA A 231 -1.72 -22.42 1.00
C ALA A 231 -0.61 -22.33 2.07
N ARG A 232 -0.04 -21.14 2.33
CA ARG A 232 1.01 -20.95 3.34
C ARG A 232 0.46 -20.63 4.74
N GLU A 233 -0.85 -20.38 4.83
CA GLU A 233 -1.54 -20.00 6.06
C GLU A 233 -2.46 -21.10 6.61
N SER A 234 -2.61 -22.19 5.86
CA SER A 234 -3.28 -23.43 6.29
C SER A 234 -2.31 -24.39 6.99
#